data_AF-A0A4S8KM42-F1
#
_entry.id   AF-A0A4S8KM42-F1
#
_cell.length_a   1.000
_cell.length_b   1.000
_cell.length_c   1.000
_cell.angle_alpha   90.00
_cell.angle_beta   90.00
_cell.angle_gamma   90.00
#
_symmetry.space_group_name_H-M   'P 1'
#
loop_
_entity.id
_entity.type
_entity.pdbx_description
1 polymer ?
#
loop_
_entity_poly.entity_id
_entity_poly.type
_entity_poly.pdbx_seq_one_letter_code
_entity_poly.pdbx_strand_id
1 'polypeptide(L)'
;SYRLIGLESCLLKTLTAIIDNRIREWSMADDLIPDSQNGFRTHYRTHNNSFILRTAIDEARATGRPLYAVYIDLKNAFPSTDLPTLWVKLFQNGMSGPLFD
;
A
#
# COMPACT_ATOMS: atom_id res chain seq x y z
N SER A 1 15.34 -15.85 12.28
CA SER A 1 15.21 -14.90 11.14
C SER A 1 15.39 -13.50 11.68
N TYR A 2 16.22 -12.67 11.06
CA TYR A 2 16.42 -11.27 11.45
C TYR A 2 15.80 -10.36 10.38
N ARG A 3 15.10 -9.30 10.81
CA ARG A 3 14.62 -8.24 9.93
C ARG A 3 15.49 -7.02 10.13
N LEU A 4 16.17 -6.59 9.07
CA LEU A 4 16.92 -5.34 9.08
C LEU A 4 15.94 -4.17 9.17
N ILE A 5 16.28 -3.18 10.01
CA ILE A 5 15.54 -1.93 10.15
C ILE A 5 16.50 -0.81 9.78
N GLY A 6 16.14 -0.02 8.76
CA GLY A 6 16.86 1.22 8.44
C GLY A 6 16.40 2.32 9.39
N LEU A 7 17.31 2.81 10.24
CA LEU A 7 17.02 3.94 11.12
C LEU A 7 17.53 5.23 10.48
N GLU A 8 16.61 6.15 10.23
CA GLU A 8 16.92 7.49 9.73
C GLU A 8 17.19 8.46 10.88
N SER A 9 17.99 9.50 10.63
CA SER A 9 18.12 10.62 11.56
C SER A 9 16.77 11.32 11.74
N CYS A 10 16.55 11.97 12.89
CA CYS A 10 15.28 12.66 13.17
C CYS A 10 14.98 13.73 12.14
N LEU A 11 16.01 14.45 11.68
CA LEU A 11 15.88 15.45 10.62
C LEU A 11 15.42 14.80 9.30
N LEU A 12 16.09 13.73 8.86
CA LEU A 12 15.73 13.04 7.63
C LEU A 12 14.31 12.47 7.72
N LYS A 13 13.95 11.82 8.82
CA LYS A 13 12.61 11.28 9.06
C LYS A 13 11.53 12.36 9.01
N THR A 14 11.84 13.57 9.49
CA THR A 14 10.91 14.70 9.44
C THR A 14 10.70 15.16 8.00
N LEU A 15 11.78 15.29 7.23
CA LEU A 15 11.70 15.66 5.81
C LEU A 15 10.96 14.61 4.98
N THR A 16 11.25 13.33 5.19
CA THR A 16 10.56 12.23 4.49
C THR A 16 9.09 12.13 4.88
N ALA A 17 8.72 12.44 6.13
CA ALA A 17 7.32 12.52 6.55
C ALA A 17 6.55 13.67 5.87
N ILE A 18 7.17 14.83 5.64
CA ILE A 18 6.55 15.94 4.89
C ILE A 18 6.28 15.51 3.44
N ILE A 19 7.23 14.81 2.82
CA ILE A 19 7.06 14.27 1.47
C ILE A 19 5.93 13.22 1.46
N ASP A 20 5.96 12.25 2.36
CA ASP A 20 4.93 11.20 2.50
C ASP A 20 3.52 11.79 2.64
N ASN A 21 3.34 12.83 3.45
CA ASN A 21 2.05 13.50 3.59
C ASN A 21 1.54 14.10 2.26
N ARG A 22 2.40 14.78 1.50
CA ARG A 22 2.02 15.34 0.20
C ARG A 22 1.65 14.26 -0.81
N ILE A 23 2.39 13.15 -0.83
CA ILE A 23 2.10 12.00 -1.70
C ILE A 23 0.76 11.38 -1.33
N ARG A 24 0.46 11.22 -0.03
CA ARG A 24 -0.82 10.69 0.45
C ARG A 24 -1.99 11.55 0.01
N GLU A 25 -1.91 12.86 0.25
CA GLU A 25 -2.95 13.82 -0.15
C GLU A 25 -3.23 13.74 -1.65
N TRP A 26 -2.18 13.75 -2.48
CA TRP A 26 -2.31 13.58 -3.92
C TRP A 26 -2.96 12.23 -4.29
N SER A 27 -2.48 11.12 -3.73
CA SER A 27 -3.00 9.79 -4.03
C SER A 27 -4.48 9.60 -3.65
N MET A 28 -4.94 10.35 -2.64
CA MET A 28 -6.34 10.35 -2.19
C MET A 28 -7.20 11.26 -3.06
N ALA A 29 -6.69 12.42 -3.46
CA ALA A 29 -7.40 13.36 -4.33
C ALA A 29 -7.69 12.76 -5.71
N ASP A 30 -6.73 11.99 -6.23
CA ASP A 30 -6.80 11.36 -7.55
C ASP A 30 -7.35 9.91 -7.51
N ASP A 31 -7.81 9.43 -6.34
CA ASP A 31 -8.36 8.08 -6.11
C ASP A 31 -7.47 6.93 -6.64
N LEU A 32 -6.15 7.06 -6.46
CA LEU A 32 -5.17 6.13 -7.05
C LEU A 32 -5.08 4.79 -6.31
N ILE A 33 -5.56 4.73 -5.07
CA ILE A 33 -5.44 3.56 -4.20
C ILE A 33 -6.83 2.93 -4.02
N PRO A 34 -7.06 1.70 -4.53
CA PRO A 34 -8.36 1.06 -4.43
C PRO A 34 -8.74 0.75 -2.97
N ASP A 35 -10.04 0.71 -2.68
CA ASP A 35 -10.58 0.41 -1.35
C ASP A 35 -10.24 -0.97 -0.80
N SER A 36 -9.84 -1.90 -1.66
CA SER A 36 -9.32 -3.21 -1.25
C SER A 36 -7.90 -3.14 -0.65
N GLN A 37 -7.19 -2.02 -0.82
CA GLN A 37 -5.85 -1.81 -0.28
C GLN A 37 -5.90 -1.04 1.05
N ASN A 38 -5.68 -1.78 2.14
CA ASN A 38 -5.80 -1.24 3.50
C ASN A 38 -4.47 -0.89 4.16
N GLY A 39 -3.38 -1.56 3.76
CA GLY A 39 -2.08 -1.41 4.41
C GLY A 39 -1.57 0.03 4.34
N PHE A 40 -1.09 0.55 5.47
CA PHE A 40 -0.50 1.89 5.57
C PHE A 40 -1.39 3.05 5.11
N ARG A 41 -2.72 2.87 5.09
CA ARG A 41 -3.68 3.89 4.65
C ARG A 41 -4.44 4.48 5.85
N THR A 42 -4.57 5.81 5.89
CA THR A 42 -5.29 6.53 6.95
C THR A 42 -6.73 6.03 7.02
N HIS A 43 -7.24 5.80 8.23
CA HIS A 43 -8.59 5.26 8.52
C HIS A 43 -8.83 3.79 8.16
N TYR A 44 -7.94 3.12 7.42
CA TYR A 44 -8.03 1.67 7.18
C TYR A 44 -7.36 0.88 8.30
N ARG A 45 -7.89 -0.31 8.58
CA ARG A 45 -7.43 -1.19 9.66
C ARG A 45 -7.24 -2.61 9.14
N THR A 46 -6.42 -3.38 9.84
CA THR A 46 -6.14 -4.78 9.48
C THR A 46 -7.39 -5.66 9.55
N HIS A 47 -8.33 -5.36 10.45
CA HIS A 47 -9.56 -6.14 10.62
C HIS A 47 -10.51 -6.04 9.41
N ASN A 48 -10.42 -4.98 8.60
CA ASN A 48 -11.23 -4.82 7.40
C ASN A 48 -11.02 -6.00 6.44
N ASN A 49 -9.76 -6.41 6.21
CA ASN A 49 -9.46 -7.53 5.31
C ASN A 49 -9.94 -8.88 5.86
N SER A 50 -9.80 -9.12 7.17
CA SER A 50 -10.35 -10.33 7.79
C SER A 50 -11.87 -10.36 7.75
N PHE A 51 -12.53 -9.20 7.89
CA PHE A 51 -13.98 -9.09 7.78
C PHE A 51 -14.44 -9.39 6.35
N ILE A 52 -13.81 -8.79 5.33
CA ILE A 52 -14.11 -9.07 3.92
C ILE A 52 -13.99 -10.57 3.60
N LEU A 53 -12.89 -11.21 4.03
CA LEU A 53 -12.72 -12.65 3.84
C LEU A 53 -13.80 -13.45 4.55
N ARG A 54 -14.17 -13.07 5.78
CA ARG A 54 -15.23 -13.74 6.53
C ARG A 54 -16.58 -13.63 5.81
N THR A 55 -16.92 -12.44 5.32
CA THR A 55 -18.15 -12.22 4.54
C THR A 55 -18.16 -13.07 3.27
N ALA A 56 -17.03 -13.16 2.56
CA ALA A 56 -16.92 -14.02 1.38
C ALA A 56 -17.12 -15.51 1.70
N ILE A 57 -16.58 -15.99 2.84
CA ILE A 57 -16.79 -17.37 3.31
C ILE A 57 -18.26 -17.63 3.64
N ASP A 58 -18.92 -16.70 4.33
CA ASP A 58 -20.31 -16.85 4.72
C ASP A 58 -21.24 -16.85 3.49
N GLU A 59 -20.97 -16.01 2.48
CA GLU A 59 -21.71 -16.00 1.21
C GLU A 59 -21.51 -17.29 0.38
N ALA A 60 -20.27 -17.79 0.31
CA ALA A 60 -19.98 -19.04 -0.37
C ALA A 60 -20.74 -20.23 0.26
N ARG A 61 -20.83 -20.26 1.59
CA ARG A 61 -21.63 -21.24 2.33
C ARG A 61 -23.12 -21.10 2.05
N ALA A 62 -23.65 -19.87 2.06
CA ALA A 62 -25.07 -19.61 1.81
C ALA A 62 -25.50 -20.02 0.39
N THR A 63 -24.62 -19.81 -0.59
CA THR A 63 -24.88 -20.12 -2.00
C THR A 63 -24.51 -21.54 -2.41
N GLY A 64 -23.88 -22.32 -1.50
CA GLY A 64 -23.38 -23.67 -1.79
C GLY A 64 -22.26 -23.71 -2.84
N ARG A 65 -21.55 -22.59 -3.05
CA ARG A 65 -20.47 -22.47 -4.04
C ARG A 65 -19.11 -22.54 -3.36
N PRO A 66 -18.09 -23.15 -4.00
CA PRO A 66 -16.74 -23.15 -3.46
C PRO A 66 -16.14 -21.72 -3.49
N LEU A 67 -15.43 -21.36 -2.41
CA LEU A 67 -14.56 -20.18 -2.36
C LEU A 67 -13.10 -20.63 -2.43
N TYR A 68 -12.35 -20.06 -3.37
CA TYR A 68 -10.90 -20.24 -3.47
C TYR A 68 -10.22 -18.95 -3.02
N ALA A 69 -9.23 -19.06 -2.14
CA ALA A 69 -8.46 -17.93 -1.63
C ALA A 69 -6.96 -18.21 -1.78
N VAL A 70 -6.19 -17.18 -2.16
CA VAL A 70 -4.74 -17.25 -2.32
C VAL A 70 -4.11 -16.18 -1.42
N TYR A 71 -3.10 -16.59 -0.66
CA TYR A 71 -2.30 -15.70 0.19
C TYR A 71 -0.94 -15.50 -0.46
N ILE A 72 -0.75 -14.34 -1.08
CA ILE A 72 0.50 -13.97 -1.75
C ILE A 72 1.31 -13.09 -0.79
N ASP A 73 2.54 -13.48 -0.50
CA ASP A 73 3.49 -12.68 0.27
C ASP A 73 4.74 -12.37 -0.57
N LEU A 74 5.10 -11.09 -0.64
CA LEU A 74 6.24 -10.64 -1.44
C LEU A 74 7.53 -10.71 -0.62
N LYS A 75 8.51 -11.48 -1.11
CA LYS A 75 9.82 -11.54 -0.48
C LYS A 75 10.57 -10.22 -0.66
N ASN A 76 11.06 -9.66 0.45
CA ASN A 76 11.92 -8.47 0.49
C ASN A 76 11.36 -7.26 -0.29
N ALA A 77 10.05 -6.96 -0.17
CA ALA A 77 9.38 -5.96 -0.98
C ALA A 77 10.11 -4.59 -1.08
N PHE A 78 10.65 -4.06 0.03
CA PHE A 78 11.38 -2.78 -0.02
C PHE A 78 12.71 -2.90 -0.80
N PRO A 79 13.64 -3.82 -0.45
CA PRO A 79 14.88 -3.95 -1.24
C PRO A 79 14.70 -4.43 -2.68
N SER A 80 13.61 -5.15 -2.99
CA SER A 80 13.40 -5.76 -4.31
C SER A 80 12.58 -4.89 -5.26
N THR A 81 12.08 -3.74 -4.82
CA THR A 81 11.33 -2.82 -5.69
C THR A 81 12.26 -2.16 -6.70
N ASP A 82 11.94 -2.30 -7.98
CA ASP A 82 12.65 -1.60 -9.06
C ASP A 82 12.30 -0.10 -9.05
N LEU A 83 13.23 0.72 -8.56
CA LEU A 83 13.02 2.16 -8.40
C LEU A 83 12.77 2.89 -9.73
N PRO A 84 13.50 2.62 -10.84
CA PRO A 84 13.20 3.25 -12.13
C PRO A 84 11.76 3.01 -12.59
N THR A 85 11.27 1.77 -12.51
CA THR A 85 9.88 1.44 -12.87
C THR A 85 8.88 2.13 -11.94
N LEU A 86 9.16 2.18 -10.63
CA LEU A 86 8.31 2.88 -9.67
C LEU A 86 8.18 4.37 -10.04
N TRP A 87 9.30 5.04 -10.32
CA TRP A 87 9.30 6.44 -10.72
C TRP A 87 8.53 6.66 -12.02
N VAL A 88 8.75 5.85 -13.06
CA VAL A 88 7.98 5.95 -14.31
C VAL A 88 6.47 5.79 -14.05
N LYS A 89 6.06 4.84 -13.20
CA LYS A 89 4.66 4.66 -12.84
C LYS A 89 4.09 5.88 -12.11
N LEU A 90 4.80 6.43 -11.14
CA LEU A 90 4.35 7.63 -10.42
C LEU A 90 4.18 8.82 -11.36
N PHE A 91 5.14 9.03 -12.25
CA PHE A 91 5.06 10.07 -13.29
C PHE A 91 3.83 9.89 -14.19
N GLN A 92 3.62 8.66 -14.69
CA GLN A 92 2.48 8.34 -15.55
C GLN A 92 1.12 8.51 -14.84
N ASN A 93 1.09 8.38 -13.52
CA ASN A 93 -0.11 8.66 -12.71
C ASN A 93 -0.31 10.15 -12.40
N GLY A 94 0.57 11.04 -12.87
CA GLY A 94 0.43 12.49 -12.73
C GLY A 94 1.28 13.13 -11.63
N MET A 95 2.16 12.36 -10.99
CA MET A 95 3.09 12.91 -10.00
C MET A 95 4.09 13.88 -10.67
N SER A 96 4.17 15.11 -10.16
CA SER A 96 5.02 16.18 -10.71
C SER A 96 5.47 17.17 -9.61
N GLY A 97 6.40 18.08 -9.95
CA GLY A 97 6.88 19.14 -9.06
C GLY A 97 8.37 19.01 -8.71
N PRO A 98 8.92 19.92 -7.88
CA PRO A 98 10.37 20.08 -7.69
C PRO A 98 11.13 18.89 -7.09
N LEU A 99 10.42 17.87 -6.58
CA LEU A 99 11.03 16.61 -6.12
C LEU A 99 11.23 15.62 -7.28
N PHE A 100 10.53 15.85 -8.38
CA PHE A 100 10.31 14.92 -9.48
C PHE A 100 10.85 15.47 -10.81
N ASP A 101 10.71 16.79 -11.02
CA ASP A 101 11.26 17.57 -12.15
C ASP A 101 12.69 18.05 -11.86
#